data_AF-A0A7S2ADC2-F1
#
_entry.id   AF-A0A7S2ADC2-F1
#
_cell.length_a   1.000
_cell.length_b   1.000
_cell.length_c   1.000
_cell.angle_alpha   90.00
_cell.angle_beta   90.00
_cell.angle_gamma   90.00
#
_symmetry.space_group_name_H-M   'P 1'
#
loop_
_entity.id
_entity.type
_entity.pdbx_description
1 polymer ?
#
loop_
_entity_poly.entity_id
_entity_poly.type
_entity_poly.pdbx_seq_one_letter_code
_entity_poly.pdbx_strand_id
1 'polypeptide(L)'
;EDAAASNFSSSGGQSGPISVVVAHNAGEVTVEARTSDPVQKLKCRAHAQLSVWYRFCDISDSPSSALPPLEECQLWTSGPDGGAVALLGERSPLEECSLSTGQKLLLRARA
;
A
#
# COMPACT_ATOMS: atom_id res chain seq x y z
N GLU A 1 25.42 -11.34 -47.59
CA GLU A 1 24.27 -10.60 -47.06
C GLU A 1 24.13 -10.77 -45.54
N ASP A 2 23.28 -9.90 -45.00
CA ASP A 2 23.03 -9.38 -43.67
C ASP A 2 22.62 -10.36 -42.54
N ALA A 3 22.63 -9.83 -41.32
CA ALA A 3 22.58 -10.48 -40.02
C ALA A 3 21.17 -10.94 -39.60
N ALA A 4 21.08 -12.13 -38.99
CA ALA A 4 19.94 -12.51 -38.17
C ALA A 4 20.31 -12.35 -36.68
N ALA A 5 20.29 -11.09 -36.21
CA ALA A 5 20.41 -10.80 -34.79
C ALA A 5 19.20 -11.38 -34.06
N SER A 6 19.48 -12.25 -33.10
CA SER A 6 18.49 -12.93 -32.27
C SER A 6 17.64 -11.91 -31.50
N ASN A 7 16.34 -11.95 -31.76
CA ASN A 7 15.33 -11.17 -31.05
C ASN A 7 15.14 -11.76 -29.63
N PHE A 8 16.06 -11.44 -28.71
CA PHE A 8 15.78 -11.56 -27.28
C PHE A 8 14.86 -10.38 -26.93
N SER A 9 13.56 -10.56 -27.15
CA SER A 9 12.57 -9.77 -26.42
C SER A 9 12.71 -10.19 -24.96
N SER A 10 13.62 -9.53 -24.25
CA SER A 10 13.62 -9.49 -22.80
C SER A 10 12.26 -8.97 -22.38
N SER A 11 11.33 -9.88 -22.11
CA SER A 11 10.15 -9.61 -21.32
C SER A 11 10.62 -9.31 -19.91
N GLY A 12 11.30 -8.17 -19.74
CA GLY A 12 11.52 -7.57 -18.44
C GLY A 12 10.13 -7.30 -17.93
N GLY A 13 9.67 -8.16 -17.01
CA GLY A 13 8.41 -7.99 -16.32
C GLY A 13 8.31 -6.53 -15.92
N GLN A 14 7.21 -5.88 -16.30
CA GLN A 14 6.97 -4.49 -15.92
C GLN A 14 6.73 -4.46 -14.41
N SER A 15 7.80 -4.60 -13.63
CA SER A 15 7.87 -4.35 -12.19
C SER A 15 7.95 -2.83 -12.00
N GLY A 16 6.97 -2.12 -12.57
CA GLY A 16 6.80 -0.69 -12.38
C GLY A 16 6.33 -0.37 -10.95
N PRO A 17 6.41 0.89 -10.52
CA PRO A 17 5.76 1.29 -9.29
C PRO A 17 4.24 1.11 -9.40
N ILE A 18 3.62 0.63 -8.33
CA ILE A 18 2.17 0.65 -8.13
C ILE A 18 1.83 1.77 -7.14
N SER A 19 0.72 2.46 -7.39
CA SER A 19 0.18 3.46 -6.47
C SER A 19 -1.07 2.89 -5.82
N VAL A 20 -1.05 2.67 -4.50
CA VAL A 20 -2.20 2.14 -3.77
C VAL A 20 -2.73 3.17 -2.79
N VAL A 21 -4.02 3.09 -2.50
CA VAL A 21 -4.69 4.00 -1.58
C VAL A 21 -4.79 3.29 -0.23
N VAL A 22 -4.22 3.86 0.83
CA VAL A 22 -4.30 3.30 2.18
C VAL A 22 -5.18 4.18 3.05
N ALA A 23 -6.27 3.61 3.54
CA ALA A 23 -7.22 4.28 4.41
C ALA A 23 -7.17 3.75 5.85
N HIS A 24 -7.36 4.64 6.81
CA HIS A 24 -7.54 4.36 8.23
C HIS A 24 -8.57 5.33 8.79
N ASN A 25 -9.69 4.84 9.35
CA ASN A 25 -10.82 5.67 9.80
C ASN A 25 -11.19 6.76 8.77
N ALA A 26 -10.98 8.03 9.10
CA ALA A 26 -11.25 9.18 8.25
C ALA A 26 -10.07 9.60 7.35
N GLY A 27 -8.87 9.05 7.56
CA GLY A 27 -7.67 9.39 6.83
C GLY A 27 -7.44 8.47 5.63
N GLU A 28 -7.02 9.05 4.51
CA GLU A 28 -6.67 8.32 3.30
C GLU A 28 -5.42 8.92 2.66
N VAL A 29 -4.47 8.07 2.29
CA VAL A 29 -3.21 8.48 1.65
C VAL A 29 -2.89 7.60 0.46
N THR A 30 -2.37 8.19 -0.61
CA THR A 30 -1.89 7.43 -1.78
C THR A 30 -0.40 7.19 -1.63
N VAL A 31 0.00 5.91 -1.67
CA VAL A 31 1.39 5.50 -1.48
C VAL A 31 1.88 4.79 -2.73
N GLU A 32 3.00 5.25 -3.27
CA GLU A 32 3.74 4.55 -4.31
C GLU A 32 4.71 3.53 -3.70
N ALA A 33 4.72 2.33 -4.25
CA ALA A 33 5.65 1.25 -3.89
C ALA A 33 6.00 0.41 -5.13
N ARG A 34 7.13 -0.28 -5.11
CA ARG A 34 7.46 -1.24 -6.18
C ARG A 34 6.73 -2.55 -5.93
N THR A 35 6.34 -3.26 -6.98
CA THR A 35 5.69 -4.58 -6.84
C THR A 35 6.55 -5.60 -6.08
N SER A 36 7.86 -5.47 -6.18
CA SER A 36 8.85 -6.28 -5.44
C SER A 36 9.12 -5.81 -4.01
N ASP A 37 8.59 -4.66 -3.60
CA ASP A 37 8.71 -4.22 -2.20
C ASP A 37 7.83 -5.11 -1.30
N PRO A 38 8.25 -5.37 -0.05
CA PRO A 38 7.41 -6.07 0.90
C PRO A 38 6.25 -5.19 1.39
N VAL A 39 5.12 -5.82 1.73
CA VAL A 39 3.96 -5.17 2.35
C VAL A 39 4.35 -4.32 3.57
N GLN A 40 5.33 -4.78 4.37
CA GLN A 40 5.86 -4.02 5.50
C GLN A 40 6.35 -2.62 5.09
N LYS A 41 7.05 -2.50 3.96
CA LYS A 41 7.58 -1.21 3.51
C LYS A 41 6.46 -0.26 3.07
N LEU A 42 5.44 -0.80 2.40
CA LEU A 42 4.23 -0.06 2.07
C LEU A 42 3.50 0.41 3.35
N LYS A 43 3.37 -0.49 4.35
CA LYS A 43 2.79 -0.18 5.65
C LYS A 43 3.52 0.97 6.33
N CYS A 44 4.85 0.92 6.41
CA CYS A 44 5.66 1.98 7.01
C CYS A 44 5.43 3.34 6.33
N ARG A 45 5.38 3.37 4.99
CA ARG A 45 5.15 4.61 4.23
C ARG A 45 3.74 5.16 4.46
N ALA A 46 2.74 4.29 4.38
CA ALA A 46 1.35 4.67 4.62
C ALA A 46 1.15 5.22 6.04
N HIS A 47 1.70 4.53 7.03
CA HIS A 47 1.65 4.94 8.43
C HIS A 47 2.31 6.30 8.66
N ALA A 48 3.48 6.53 8.09
CA ALA A 48 4.17 7.81 8.18
C ALA A 48 3.35 8.96 7.56
N GLN A 49 2.77 8.73 6.38
CA GLN A 49 1.92 9.74 5.72
C GLN A 49 0.61 10.00 6.49
N LEU A 50 -0.07 8.94 6.93
CA LEU A 50 -1.28 9.06 7.75
C LEU A 50 -0.98 9.77 9.08
N SER A 51 0.16 9.49 9.70
CA SER A 51 0.59 10.18 10.93
C SER A 51 0.72 11.68 10.74
N VAL A 52 1.24 12.12 9.59
CA VAL A 52 1.31 13.55 9.23
C VAL A 52 -0.08 14.11 8.98
N TRP A 53 -0.93 13.39 8.25
CA TRP A 53 -2.32 13.79 8.00
C TRP A 53 -3.10 13.98 9.30
N TYR A 54 -3.00 13.03 10.23
CA TYR A 54 -3.66 13.12 11.53
C TYR A 54 -3.16 14.29 12.37
N ARG A 55 -1.84 14.55 12.38
CA ARG A 55 -1.28 15.75 13.03
C ARG A 55 -1.79 17.05 12.42
N PHE A 56 -2.05 17.06 11.11
CA PHE A 56 -2.63 18.22 10.44
C PHE A 56 -4.12 18.38 10.76
N CYS A 57 -4.89 17.30 10.81
CA CYS A 57 -6.31 17.33 11.14
C CYS A 57 -6.58 17.63 12.63
N ASP A 58 -5.67 17.26 13.54
CA ASP A 58 -5.74 17.61 14.96
C ASP A 58 -5.77 19.15 15.17
N ILE A 59 -5.10 19.90 14.30
CA ILE A 59 -5.12 21.37 14.29
C ILE A 59 -6.53 21.92 13.96
N SER A 60 -7.41 21.11 13.36
CA SER A 60 -8.72 21.51 12.84
C SER A 60 -9.90 21.08 13.73
N ASP A 61 -9.68 20.83 15.02
CA ASP A 61 -10.72 20.54 16.03
C ASP A 61 -11.50 19.23 15.77
N SER A 62 -10.81 18.18 15.31
CA SER A 62 -11.38 16.82 15.22
C SER A 62 -10.61 15.85 16.13
N PRO A 63 -10.95 15.81 17.43
CA PRO A 63 -10.24 14.98 18.40
C PRO A 63 -10.81 13.56 18.39
N SER A 64 -10.31 12.62 17.58
CA SER A 64 -10.70 11.20 17.83
C SER A 64 -9.94 10.07 17.14
N SER A 65 -8.82 10.26 16.45
CA SER A 65 -8.10 9.07 15.96
C SER A 65 -6.61 9.34 15.81
N ALA A 66 -5.87 9.22 16.92
CA ALA A 66 -4.44 8.98 16.80
C ALA A 66 -4.23 7.65 16.07
N LEU A 67 -3.30 7.63 15.11
CA LEU A 67 -2.92 6.40 14.44
C LEU A 67 -2.23 5.49 15.47
N PRO A 68 -2.65 4.21 15.61
CA PRO A 68 -1.98 3.29 16.52
C PRO A 68 -0.50 3.10 16.12
N PRO A 69 0.35 2.61 17.03
CA PRO A 69 1.74 2.28 16.71
C PRO A 69 1.83 1.37 15.48
N LEU A 70 2.86 1.57 14.66
CA LEU A 70 3.07 0.81 13.43
C LEU A 70 3.11 -0.72 13.66
N GLU A 71 3.60 -1.12 14.83
CA GLU A 71 3.75 -2.52 15.28
C GLU A 71 2.38 -3.19 15.48
N GLU A 72 1.41 -2.39 15.90
CA GLU A 72 0.02 -2.78 16.08
C GLU A 72 -0.78 -2.62 14.79
N CYS A 73 -0.20 -2.08 13.71
CA CYS A 73 -0.93 -1.90 12.46
C CYS A 73 -0.79 -3.10 11.52
N GLN A 74 -1.88 -3.46 10.85
CA GLN A 74 -1.95 -4.47 9.80
C GLN A 74 -2.62 -3.90 8.54
N LEU A 75 -2.14 -4.32 7.37
CA LEU A 75 -2.73 -3.95 6.08
C LEU A 75 -3.69 -5.03 5.60
N TRP A 76 -4.87 -4.60 5.21
CA TRP A 76 -5.92 -5.44 4.65
C TRP A 76 -6.28 -4.96 3.26
N THR A 77 -6.66 -5.86 2.36
CA THR A 77 -7.31 -5.48 1.11
C THR A 77 -8.73 -4.99 1.39
N SER A 78 -9.14 -3.95 0.68
CA SER A 78 -10.54 -3.49 0.71
C SER A 78 -11.35 -4.22 -0.35
N GLY A 79 -12.52 -4.70 0.04
CA GLY A 79 -13.54 -5.17 -0.89
C GLY A 79 -14.26 -4.02 -1.59
N PRO A 80 -15.16 -4.33 -2.55
CA PRO A 80 -15.97 -3.33 -3.25
C PRO A 80 -16.85 -2.52 -2.30
N ASP A 81 -17.27 -3.12 -1.18
CA ASP A 81 -18.07 -2.47 -0.15
C ASP A 81 -17.26 -1.61 0.83
N GLY A 82 -15.94 -1.48 0.63
CA GLY A 82 -15.06 -0.72 1.53
C GLY A 82 -14.65 -1.46 2.80
N GLY A 83 -15.08 -2.72 2.97
CA GLY A 83 -14.75 -3.58 4.10
C GLY A 83 -13.40 -4.29 3.96
N ALA A 84 -12.81 -4.70 5.09
CA ALA A 84 -11.58 -5.50 5.09
C ALA A 84 -11.86 -6.92 4.63
N VAL A 85 -11.15 -7.38 3.59
CA VAL A 85 -11.36 -8.70 2.97
C VAL A 85 -10.25 -9.67 3.34
N ALA A 86 -8.99 -9.35 3.02
CA ALA A 86 -7.87 -10.24 3.26
C ALA A 86 -6.69 -9.51 3.92
N LEU A 87 -6.10 -10.14 4.93
CA LEU A 87 -4.90 -9.66 5.59
C LEU A 87 -3.70 -9.87 4.66
N LEU A 88 -2.91 -8.81 4.46
CA LEU A 88 -1.66 -8.88 3.70
C LEU A 88 -0.51 -9.31 4.61
N GLY A 89 0.24 -10.32 4.19
CA GLY A 89 1.42 -10.79 4.91
C GLY A 89 2.54 -9.76 4.84
N GLU A 90 3.05 -9.30 5.98
CA GLU A 90 4.02 -8.19 6.03
C GLU A 90 5.32 -8.47 5.26
N ARG A 91 5.74 -9.74 5.22
CA ARG A 91 6.94 -10.18 4.52
C ARG A 91 6.69 -10.53 3.05
N SER A 92 5.42 -10.61 2.65
CA SER A 92 5.05 -10.92 1.27
C SER A 92 5.30 -9.70 0.38
N PRO A 93 5.79 -9.90 -0.85
CA PRO A 93 5.90 -8.83 -1.82
C PRO A 93 4.50 -8.43 -2.33
N LEU A 94 4.38 -7.20 -2.80
CA LEU A 94 3.10 -6.66 -3.28
C LEU A 94 2.59 -7.38 -4.54
N GLU A 95 3.49 -7.93 -5.37
CA GLU A 95 3.13 -8.73 -6.55
C GLU A 95 2.37 -10.02 -6.20
N GLU A 96 2.72 -10.68 -5.10
CA GLU A 96 2.01 -11.88 -4.62
C GLU A 96 0.63 -11.54 -4.04
N CYS A 97 0.44 -10.28 -3.64
CA CYS A 97 -0.81 -9.79 -3.04
C CYS A 97 -1.87 -9.41 -4.09
N SER A 98 -1.60 -9.63 -5.39
CA SER A 98 -2.48 -9.27 -6.51
C SER A 98 -2.94 -7.81 -6.48
N LEU A 99 -2.05 -6.92 -6.03
CA LEU A 99 -2.36 -5.51 -5.88
C LEU A 99 -2.28 -4.76 -7.21
N SER A 100 -3.26 -3.90 -7.45
CA SER A 100 -3.31 -3.04 -8.64
C SER A 100 -3.19 -1.56 -8.27
N THR A 101 -2.70 -0.75 -9.21
CA THR A 101 -2.71 0.70 -9.07
C THR A 101 -4.14 1.22 -8.87
N GLY A 102 -4.33 2.11 -7.90
CA GLY A 102 -5.62 2.64 -7.46
C GLY A 102 -6.35 1.74 -6.45
N GLN A 103 -5.84 0.55 -6.14
CA GLN A 103 -6.49 -0.34 -5.20
C GLN A 103 -6.46 0.24 -3.79
N LYS A 104 -7.61 0.13 -3.11
CA LYS A 104 -7.78 0.56 -1.73
C LYS A 104 -7.40 -0.55 -0.76
N LEU A 105 -6.60 -0.17 0.23
CA LEU A 105 -6.14 -0.96 1.35
C LEU A 105 -6.60 -0.29 2.64
N LEU A 106 -6.78 -1.10 3.67
CA LEU A 106 -7.19 -0.65 4.99
C LEU A 106 -6.04 -0.91 5.96
N LEU A 107 -5.54 0.15 6.57
CA LEU A 107 -4.66 0.05 7.72
C LEU A 107 -5.54 -0.04 8.96
N ARG A 108 -5.36 -1.08 9.78
CA ARG A 108 -6.14 -1.30 11.01
C ARG A 108 -5.25 -1.73 12.16
N ALA A 109 -5.69 -1.48 13.38
CA ALA A 109 -5.07 -2.10 14.56
C ALA A 109 -5.25 -3.62 14.51
N ARG A 110 -4.21 -4.34 14.93
CA ARG A 110 -4.20 -5.77 15.19
C ARG A 110 -5.07 -6.00 16.41
N ALA A 111 -6.14 -6.76 16.23
CA ALA A 111 -6.99 -7.23 17.32
C ALA A 111 -6.31 -8.35 18.12
#